data_AF-A0A9E1KX94-F1
#
_entry.id   AF-A0A9E1KX94-F1
#
_cell.length_a   1.000
_cell.length_b   1.000
_cell.length_c   1.000
_cell.angle_alpha   90.00
_cell.angle_beta   90.00
_cell.angle_gamma   90.00
#
_symmetry.space_group_name_H-M   'P 1'
#
loop_
_entity.id
_entity.type
_entity.pdbx_description
1 polymer ?
#
loop_
_entity_poly.entity_id
_entity_poly.type
_entity_poly.pdbx_seq_one_letter_code
_entity_poly.pdbx_strand_id
1 'polypeptide(L)' 'MKIQNCGFTRKQLRVNLTFGELTTETVNPDMIRKYLGGIGYLSGY' A
#
# COMPACT_ATOMS: atom_id res chain seq x y z
N MET A 1 -10.82 -23.14 -0.12
CA MET A 1 -10.02 -22.38 -1.11
C MET A 1 -9.15 -21.38 -0.37
N LYS A 2 -7.82 -21.53 -0.33
CA LYS A 2 -6.94 -20.48 0.21
C LYS A 2 -6.89 -19.39 -0.85
N ILE A 3 -7.52 -18.25 -0.60
CA ILE A 3 -7.35 -17.06 -1.44
C ILE A 3 -5.87 -16.67 -1.31
N GLN A 4 -5.08 -17.06 -2.30
CA GLN A 4 -3.70 -16.67 -2.41
C GLN A 4 -3.69 -15.14 -2.52
N ASN A 5 -2.89 -14.47 -1.70
CA ASN A 5 -2.77 -13.02 -1.73
C ASN A 5 -2.00 -12.60 -3.01
N CYS A 6 -2.63 -12.67 -4.18
CA CYS A 6 -2.00 -12.34 -5.45
C CYS A 6 -2.41 -10.92 -5.92
N GLY A 7 -1.43 -10.17 -6.45
CA GLY A 7 -1.62 -8.85 -7.08
C GLY A 7 -0.97 -7.67 -6.35
N PHE A 8 -0.87 -7.68 -5.02
CA PHE A 8 -0.34 -6.54 -4.25
C PHE A 8 0.64 -6.98 -3.15
N THR A 9 1.81 -6.32 -3.09
CA THR A 9 2.84 -6.56 -2.06
C THR A 9 2.40 -6.16 -0.65
N ARG A 10 1.33 -5.34 -0.52
CA ARG A 10 0.79 -4.81 0.75
C ARG A 10 1.80 -4.07 1.63
N LYS A 11 2.89 -3.61 1.04
CA LYS A 11 3.89 -2.77 1.69
C LYS A 11 4.08 -1.51 0.86
N GLN A 12 4.22 -0.38 1.54
CA GLN A 12 4.62 0.89 0.93
C GLN A 12 5.90 1.39 1.57
N LEU A 13 6.76 1.99 0.75
CA LEU A 13 7.96 2.68 1.21
C LEU A 13 7.60 4.15 1.39
N ARG A 14 7.78 4.67 2.61
CA ARG A 14 7.66 6.10 2.89
C ARG A 14 9.07 6.66 3.02
N VAL A 15 9.35 7.72 2.25
CA VAL A 15 10.64 8.39 2.23
C VAL A 15 10.45 9.83 2.71
N ASN A 16 11.14 10.19 3.78
CA ASN A 16 11.25 11.58 4.20
C ASN A 16 12.52 12.18 3.60
N LEU A 17 12.37 13.05 2.61
CA LEU A 17 13.49 13.66 1.90
C LEU A 17 14.21 14.74 2.72
N THR A 18 13.56 15.30 3.74
CA THR A 18 14.15 16.33 4.60
C THR A 18 15.19 15.75 5.55
N PHE A 19 14.90 14.57 6.13
CA PHE A 19 15.77 13.92 7.13
C PHE A 19 16.49 12.68 6.60
N GLY A 20 16.21 12.27 5.36
CA GLY A 20 16.80 11.07 4.76
C GLY A 20 16.28 9.76 5.38
N GLU A 21 15.09 9.78 5.98
CA GLU A 21 14.52 8.62 6.66
C GLU A 21 13.70 7.74 5.70
N LEU A 22 13.81 6.43 5.87
CA LEU A 22 13.03 5.43 5.14
C LEU A 22 12.26 4.55 6.12
N THR A 23 10.95 4.46 5.93
CA THR A 23 10.11 3.53 6.68
C THR A 23 9.31 2.65 5.74
N THR A 24 9.01 1.43 6.17
CA THR A 24 8.10 0.53 5.44
C THR A 24 6.82 0.38 6.23
N GLU A 25 5.69 0.64 5.57
CA GLU A 25 4.36 0.56 6.17
C GLU A 25 3.57 -0.57 5.53
N THR A 26 2.78 -1.27 6.33
CA THR A 26 1.86 -2.29 5.80
C THR A 26 0.57 -1.60 5.39
N VAL A 27 0.17 -1.82 4.14
CA VAL A 27 -1.05 -1.22 3.58
C VAL A 27 -2.27 -2.01 4.08
N ASN A 28 -3.30 -1.28 4.53
CA ASN A 28 -4.55 -1.90 4.94
C ASN A 28 -5.19 -2.65 3.74
N PRO A 29 -5.41 -3.98 3.85
CA PRO A 29 -5.99 -4.77 2.76
C PRO A 29 -7.41 -4.33 2.37
N ASP A 30 -8.17 -3.72 3.27
CA ASP A 30 -9.52 -3.23 2.96
C ASP A 30 -9.49 -2.02 2.01
N MET A 31 -8.46 -1.18 2.10
CA MET A 31 -8.23 -0.09 1.15
C MET A 31 -7.91 -0.63 -0.24
N ILE A 32 -7.08 -1.67 -0.34
CA ILE A 32 -6.75 -2.31 -1.62
C ILE A 32 -8.00 -2.94 -2.25
N ARG A 33 -8.86 -3.57 -1.46
CA ARG A 33 -10.13 -4.15 -1.97
C ARG A 33 -11.10 -3.08 -2.44
N LYS A 34 -11.21 -1.97 -1.71
CA LYS A 34 -12.12 -0.87 -2.03
C LYS A 34 -11.68 -0.10 -3.28
N TYR A 35 -10.36 0.10 -3.43
CA TYR A 35 -9.82 1.04 -4.41
C TYR A 35 -8.96 0.39 -5.51
N LEU A 36 -8.77 -0.93 -5.48
CA LEU A 36 -8.02 -1.72 -6.47
C LEU A 36 -6.55 -1.26 -6.69
N GLY A 37 -5.96 -0.49 -5.78
CA GLY A 37 -4.59 0.01 -5.91
C GLY A 37 -4.45 1.23 -6.84
N GLY A 38 -3.23 1.48 -7.31
CA GLY A 38 -2.93 2.52 -8.31
C GLY A 38 -3.52 3.90 -7.97
N ILE A 39 -4.20 4.51 -8.94
CA ILE A 39 -4.83 5.83 -8.76
C ILE A 39 -5.96 5.80 -7.72
N GLY A 40 -6.75 4.73 -7.66
CA GLY A 40 -7.83 4.62 -6.69
C GLY A 40 -7.33 4.65 -5.26
N TYR A 41 -6.22 3.95 -4.99
CA TYR A 41 -5.57 3.95 -3.68
C TYR A 41 -4.99 5.32 -3.31
N LEU A 42 -4.41 6.03 -4.28
CA LEU A 42 -3.85 7.37 -4.06
C LEU A 42 -4.92 8.44 -3.83
N SER A 43 -6.10 8.33 -4.46
CA SER A 43 -7.19 9.30 -4.30
C SER A 43 -8.05 9.09 -3.05
N GLY A 44 -7.90 7.95 -2.36
CA GLY A 44 -8.60 7.65 -1.12
C GLY A 44 -7.75 7.80 0.15
N TYR A 45 -6.50 8.24 0.02
CA TYR A 45 -5.53 8.44 1.09
C TYR A 45 -5.42 9.92 1.49
#